data_AF-A0ABD1FP52-F1
#
_entry.id   AF-A0ABD1FP52-F1
#
_cell.length_a   1.000
_cell.length_b   1.000
_cell.length_c   1.000
_cell.angle_alpha   90.00
_cell.angle_beta   90.00
_cell.angle_gamma   90.00
#
_symmetry.space_group_name_H-M   'P 1'
#
loop_
_entity.id
_entity.type
_entity.pdbx_description
1 polymer ?
#
loop_
_entity_poly.entity_id
_entity_poly.type
_entity_poly.pdbx_seq_one_letter_code
_entity_poly.pdbx_strand_id
1 'polypeptide(L)'
;MAFNNLFSVSGQPAIARIPMMRIDQYQVEMCGLIKQNQGLIAKGSVHSRPSKVFCSAASLEEEFCAIQSKNFSKAEESDVQDLPEETVPSSEELKALLADSQRATLVKKLSEANQQNRFLKRLLQVKEDELLGFKAELSVMEFEVQALLGLAEEIANYDIPDGSRKINGKYIQSHLLLKLEAVQKRLAEQIKDVDAAQSQEVHLFWHGVAESVQVMGSFNGWSQGEHMSPEYTCSYTKFSTTLMLRPGRYEIKFLVDGEWKLSTEFPTVGEGMMQNNLLIVE
;
A
#
# COMPACT_ATOMS: atom_id res chain seq x y z
N MET A 1 -9.24 -8.95 63.86
CA MET A 1 -8.06 -9.80 63.64
C MET A 1 -8.46 -10.81 62.57
N ALA A 2 -7.83 -10.71 61.39
CA ALA A 2 -7.00 -11.79 60.81
C ALA A 2 -7.81 -13.01 60.33
N PHE A 3 -7.59 -13.66 59.21
CA PHE A 3 -6.80 -13.49 57.99
C PHE A 3 -7.26 -14.68 57.10
N ASN A 4 -7.31 -14.49 55.78
CA ASN A 4 -7.13 -15.46 54.68
C ASN A 4 -7.62 -16.91 54.78
N ASN A 5 -8.38 -17.36 53.77
CA ASN A 5 -7.94 -18.41 52.83
C ASN A 5 -8.99 -18.67 51.72
N LEU A 6 -8.68 -18.24 50.50
CA LEU A 6 -9.27 -18.79 49.27
C LEU A 6 -8.15 -18.96 48.23
N PHE A 7 -7.63 -20.19 48.14
CA PHE A 7 -6.96 -20.75 46.96
C PHE A 7 -7.85 -21.93 46.52
N SER A 8 -8.44 -21.86 45.32
CA SER A 8 -7.93 -22.47 44.08
C SER A 8 -8.69 -23.75 43.74
N VAL A 9 -9.53 -23.69 42.70
CA VAL A 9 -9.61 -24.75 41.68
C VAL A 9 -9.86 -24.07 40.33
N SER A 10 -8.95 -24.39 39.41
CA SER A 10 -8.82 -24.01 38.02
C SER A 10 -10.06 -24.33 37.16
N GLY A 11 -10.61 -23.31 36.50
CA GLY A 11 -11.42 -23.47 35.30
C GLY A 11 -10.58 -23.12 34.08
N GLN A 12 -10.30 -24.11 33.20
CA GLN A 12 -9.74 -23.88 31.88
C GLN A 12 -10.80 -23.21 30.99
N PRO A 13 -10.52 -22.07 30.33
CA PRO A 13 -11.33 -21.63 29.20
C PRO A 13 -10.88 -22.38 27.94
N ALA A 14 -11.81 -23.16 27.38
CA ALA A 14 -11.66 -23.83 26.10
C ALA A 14 -11.44 -22.79 24.99
N ILE A 15 -10.34 -22.93 24.24
CA ILE A 15 -10.07 -22.16 23.03
C ILE A 15 -11.10 -22.60 21.97
N ALA A 16 -12.02 -21.69 21.63
CA ALA A 16 -12.91 -21.87 20.50
C ALA A 16 -12.07 -21.92 19.21
N ARG A 17 -12.11 -23.07 18.52
CA ARG A 17 -11.55 -23.22 17.17
C ARG A 17 -12.34 -22.32 16.21
N ILE A 18 -11.70 -21.26 15.73
CA ILE A 18 -12.21 -20.46 14.62
C ILE A 18 -12.05 -21.30 13.34
N PRO A 19 -13.12 -21.61 12.60
CA PRO A 19 -13.00 -22.34 11.34
C PRO A 19 -12.36 -21.44 10.28
N MET A 20 -11.20 -21.88 9.77
CA MET A 20 -10.51 -21.27 8.64
C MET A 20 -11.32 -21.53 7.37
N MET A 21 -12.10 -20.55 6.92
CA MET A 21 -12.77 -20.62 5.62
C MET A 21 -11.72 -20.55 4.51
N ARG A 22 -11.72 -21.57 3.65
CA ARG A 22 -11.01 -21.62 2.36
C ARG A 22 -11.40 -20.40 1.52
N ILE A 23 -10.44 -19.55 1.19
CA ILE A 23 -10.59 -18.53 0.16
C ILE A 23 -10.03 -19.13 -1.14
N ASP A 24 -10.81 -20.01 -1.76
CA ASP A 24 -10.61 -20.46 -3.13
C ASP A 24 -11.96 -20.41 -3.83
N GLN A 25 -12.28 -19.26 -4.42
CA GLN A 25 -13.14 -19.06 -5.61
C GLN A 25 -13.61 -17.61 -5.69
N TYR A 26 -12.79 -16.74 -6.27
CA TYR A 26 -13.29 -15.58 -7.02
C TYR A 26 -12.45 -15.46 -8.29
N GLN A 27 -12.88 -16.15 -9.35
CA GLN A 27 -12.50 -15.77 -10.71
C GLN A 27 -13.18 -14.44 -11.00
N VAL A 28 -12.38 -13.38 -11.12
CA VAL A 28 -12.84 -12.07 -11.60
C VAL A 28 -12.77 -12.11 -13.14
N GLU A 29 -13.90 -12.38 -13.78
CA GLU A 29 -14.13 -11.93 -15.16
C GLU A 29 -14.43 -10.43 -15.12
N MET A 30 -13.46 -9.60 -15.49
CA MET A 30 -13.69 -8.18 -15.79
C MET A 30 -13.00 -7.82 -17.10
N CYS A 31 -13.58 -8.28 -18.21
CA CYS A 31 -13.29 -7.76 -19.53
C CYS A 31 -14.63 -7.45 -20.22
N GLY A 32 -15.09 -6.20 -20.08
CA GLY A 32 -16.24 -5.72 -20.85
C GLY A 32 -17.09 -4.69 -20.13
N LEU A 33 -16.60 -3.46 -19.96
CA LEU A 33 -17.44 -2.26 -19.87
C LEU A 33 -16.58 -0.98 -19.90
N ILE A 34 -15.87 -0.75 -21.02
CA ILE A 34 -15.42 0.60 -21.41
C ILE A 34 -15.66 0.77 -22.91
N LYS A 35 -16.92 0.95 -23.30
CA LYS A 35 -17.30 1.61 -24.56
C LYS A 35 -18.65 2.30 -24.36
N GLN A 36 -18.62 3.51 -23.83
CA GLN A 36 -19.55 4.59 -24.18
C GLN A 36 -19.14 5.85 -23.40
N ASN A 37 -18.48 6.75 -24.11
CA ASN A 37 -18.56 8.22 -23.99
C ASN A 37 -17.31 8.83 -24.64
N GLN A 38 -17.29 8.81 -25.98
CA GLN A 38 -16.45 9.73 -26.75
C GLN A 38 -17.17 11.08 -26.78
N GLY A 39 -16.39 12.12 -26.46
CA GLY A 39 -16.85 13.49 -26.32
C GLY A 39 -17.27 14.17 -27.63
N LEU A 40 -18.06 15.22 -27.43
CA LEU A 40 -18.25 16.33 -28.33
C LEU A 40 -17.20 17.42 -28.02
N ILE A 41 -16.77 18.11 -29.09
CA ILE A 41 -16.06 19.41 -29.14
C ILE A 41 -14.55 19.37 -29.50
N ALA A 42 -14.34 19.29 -30.83
CA ALA A 42 -13.64 20.23 -31.72
C ALA A 42 -12.42 21.09 -31.28
N LYS A 43 -11.33 20.86 -32.04
CA LYS A 43 -10.42 21.78 -32.78
C LYS A 43 -9.57 22.83 -32.04
N GLY A 44 -8.26 22.59 -32.09
CA GLY A 44 -7.20 23.62 -32.09
C GLY A 44 -5.86 23.00 -32.53
N SER A 45 -5.37 23.37 -33.72
CA SER A 45 -4.14 22.87 -34.34
C SER A 45 -2.98 23.84 -34.08
N VAL A 46 -1.91 23.38 -33.42
CA VAL A 46 -0.57 23.99 -33.51
C VAL A 46 0.49 22.89 -33.51
N HIS A 47 1.38 22.94 -34.49
CA HIS A 47 2.52 22.03 -34.68
C HIS A 47 3.59 22.20 -33.60
N SER A 48 4.01 21.10 -32.99
CA SER A 48 5.36 20.96 -32.44
C SER A 48 5.74 19.47 -32.42
N ARG A 49 6.82 19.11 -33.12
CA ARG A 49 7.46 17.79 -33.00
C ARG A 49 8.30 17.77 -31.73
N PRO A 50 8.34 16.63 -31.02
CA PRO A 50 9.59 15.90 -31.00
C PRO A 50 9.43 14.38 -31.14
N SER A 51 10.45 13.77 -31.73
CA SER A 51 10.65 12.34 -31.91
C SER A 51 10.52 11.57 -30.59
N LYS A 52 9.67 10.53 -30.55
CA LYS A 52 9.74 9.45 -29.57
C LYS A 52 9.56 8.11 -30.27
N VAL A 53 10.58 7.29 -30.15
CA VAL A 53 10.56 5.86 -30.47
C VAL A 53 9.53 5.21 -29.56
N PHE A 54 8.43 4.74 -30.15
CA PHE A 54 7.50 3.84 -29.48
C PHE A 54 8.06 2.42 -29.59
N CYS A 55 8.55 1.86 -28.48
CA CYS A 55 8.62 0.41 -28.33
C CYS A 55 7.26 -0.06 -27.83
N SER A 56 6.43 -0.60 -28.72
CA SER A 56 5.17 -1.24 -28.32
C SER A 56 5.47 -2.60 -27.68
N ALA A 57 4.94 -2.85 -26.49
CA ALA A 57 4.97 -4.14 -25.82
C ALA A 57 3.93 -5.10 -26.43
N ALA A 58 4.09 -5.41 -27.71
CA ALA A 58 3.32 -6.42 -28.43
C ALA A 58 4.30 -7.30 -29.21
N SER A 59 5.09 -8.12 -28.50
CA SER A 59 5.98 -9.10 -29.15
C SER A 59 6.43 -10.25 -28.24
N LEU A 60 5.76 -10.51 -27.11
CA LEU A 60 6.18 -11.60 -26.21
C LEU A 60 5.16 -12.74 -26.07
N GLU A 61 4.01 -12.63 -26.74
CA GLU A 61 3.00 -13.71 -26.76
C GLU A 61 3.14 -14.62 -27.99
N GLU A 62 3.75 -14.15 -29.10
CA GLU A 62 3.92 -14.97 -30.31
C GLU A 62 5.13 -15.91 -30.28
N GLU A 63 6.15 -15.65 -29.46
CA GLU A 63 7.34 -16.53 -29.38
C GLU A 63 7.12 -17.78 -28.49
N PHE A 64 6.10 -17.81 -27.63
CA PHE A 64 5.83 -18.96 -26.77
C PHE A 64 5.03 -20.09 -27.45
N CYS A 65 4.29 -19.79 -28.52
CA CYS A 65 3.50 -20.80 -29.24
C CYS A 65 4.30 -21.58 -30.30
N ALA A 66 5.42 -21.06 -30.78
CA ALA A 66 6.22 -21.69 -31.84
C ALA A 66 7.09 -22.87 -31.33
N ILE A 67 7.32 -23.00 -30.02
CA ILE A 67 8.19 -24.03 -29.44
C ILE A 67 7.44 -25.33 -29.12
N GLN A 68 6.10 -25.31 -29.04
CA GLN A 68 5.31 -26.49 -28.67
C GLN A 68 4.81 -27.36 -29.84
N SER A 69 5.07 -26.97 -31.09
CA SER A 69 4.53 -27.69 -32.26
C SER A 69 5.62 -28.19 -33.20
N LYS A 70 6.55 -29.00 -32.67
CA LYS A 70 7.34 -29.94 -33.47
C LYS A 70 7.48 -31.24 -32.68
N ASN A 71 6.51 -32.13 -32.83
CA ASN A 71 6.73 -33.57 -32.83
C ASN A 71 5.54 -34.23 -33.53
N PHE A 72 5.85 -35.28 -34.30
CA PHE A 72 4.99 -36.10 -35.17
C PHE A 72 4.82 -35.65 -36.62
N SER A 73 5.80 -36.03 -37.44
CA SER A 73 5.53 -36.53 -38.80
C SER A 73 6.31 -37.81 -39.03
N LYS A 74 5.60 -38.82 -39.53
CA LYS A 74 6.00 -40.21 -39.71
C LYS A 74 6.44 -40.45 -41.17
N ALA A 75 7.63 -41.00 -41.36
CA ALA A 75 8.16 -41.73 -42.52
C ALA A 75 9.63 -42.06 -42.18
N GLU A 76 10.33 -43.13 -42.56
CA GLU A 76 10.11 -44.44 -43.18
C GLU A 76 11.40 -45.24 -42.85
N GLU A 77 11.43 -46.55 -43.15
CA GLU A 77 12.49 -47.52 -42.85
C GLU A 77 13.92 -47.11 -43.25
N SER A 78 14.91 -47.34 -42.37
CA SER A 78 16.11 -48.16 -42.61
C SER A 78 17.23 -47.89 -41.60
N ASP A 79 18.04 -48.93 -41.41
CA ASP A 79 19.34 -49.01 -40.74
C ASP A 79 19.41 -49.20 -39.22
N VAL A 80 19.82 -50.43 -38.90
CA VAL A 80 20.29 -50.95 -37.61
C VAL A 80 21.54 -50.17 -37.20
N GLN A 81 21.45 -49.38 -36.14
CA GLN A 81 22.60 -48.88 -35.39
C GLN A 81 22.28 -48.95 -33.89
N ASP A 82 23.24 -49.52 -33.16
CA ASP A 82 23.17 -49.91 -31.76
C ASP A 82 22.55 -48.86 -30.83
N LEU A 83 21.58 -49.31 -30.02
CA LEU A 83 21.10 -48.59 -28.84
C LEU A 83 22.29 -48.38 -27.88
N PRO A 84 22.62 -47.13 -27.48
CA PRO A 84 23.58 -46.93 -26.41
C PRO A 84 22.95 -47.47 -25.11
N GLU A 85 23.73 -48.25 -24.36
CA GLU A 85 23.36 -48.75 -23.03
C GLU A 85 22.77 -47.61 -22.18
N GLU A 86 21.47 -47.68 -21.88
CA GLU A 86 20.85 -46.83 -20.87
C GLU A 86 21.47 -47.18 -19.51
N THR A 87 22.48 -46.41 -19.12
CA THR A 87 22.97 -46.39 -17.75
C THR A 87 21.85 -45.89 -16.86
N VAL A 88 21.21 -46.80 -16.13
CA VAL A 88 20.16 -46.46 -15.17
C VAL A 88 20.76 -45.47 -14.15
N PRO A 89 20.22 -44.24 -14.05
CA PRO A 89 20.80 -43.23 -13.17
C PRO A 89 20.80 -43.72 -11.73
N SER A 90 21.90 -43.47 -11.03
CA SER A 90 22.06 -43.91 -9.65
C SER A 90 21.00 -43.25 -8.74
N SER A 91 20.67 -43.89 -7.62
CA SER A 91 19.69 -43.32 -6.67
C SER A 91 20.08 -41.91 -6.18
N GLU A 92 21.37 -41.60 -6.16
CA GLU A 92 21.91 -40.29 -5.79
C GLU A 92 21.70 -39.25 -6.90
N GLU A 93 21.90 -39.62 -8.17
CA GLU A 93 21.61 -38.77 -9.33
C GLU A 93 20.12 -38.43 -9.44
N LEU A 94 19.24 -39.41 -9.21
CA LEU A 94 17.79 -39.19 -9.20
C LEU A 94 17.35 -38.21 -8.10
N LYS A 95 17.94 -38.30 -6.90
CA LYS A 95 17.68 -37.36 -5.81
C LYS A 95 18.18 -35.95 -6.14
N ALA A 96 19.34 -35.84 -6.80
CA ALA A 96 19.88 -34.56 -7.24
C ALA A 96 18.95 -33.89 -8.27
N LEU A 97 18.49 -34.63 -9.28
CA LEU A 97 17.55 -34.13 -10.29
C LEU A 97 16.20 -33.70 -9.70
N LEU A 98 15.69 -34.47 -8.72
CA LEU A 98 14.48 -34.07 -7.99
C LEU A 98 14.70 -32.78 -7.21
N ALA A 99 15.83 -32.66 -6.51
CA ALA A 99 16.17 -31.44 -5.79
C ALA A 99 16.34 -30.23 -6.73
N ASP A 100 16.93 -30.42 -7.92
CA ASP A 100 17.02 -29.39 -8.96
C ASP A 100 15.66 -28.97 -9.49
N SER A 101 14.77 -29.93 -9.77
CA SER A 101 13.39 -29.63 -10.21
C SER A 101 12.61 -28.83 -9.16
N GLN A 102 12.80 -29.16 -7.87
CA GLN A 102 12.21 -28.43 -6.76
C GLN A 102 12.81 -27.02 -6.64
N ARG A 103 14.14 -26.89 -6.71
CA ARG A 103 14.82 -25.58 -6.74
C ARG A 103 14.32 -24.70 -7.88
N ALA A 104 14.23 -25.23 -9.09
CA ALA A 104 13.73 -24.50 -10.26
C ALA A 104 12.28 -24.02 -10.05
N THR A 105 11.43 -24.87 -9.47
CA THR A 105 10.05 -24.50 -9.13
C THR A 105 9.99 -23.37 -8.09
N LEU A 106 10.83 -23.43 -7.04
CA LEU A 106 10.89 -22.41 -6.01
C LEU A 106 11.43 -21.09 -6.57
N VAL A 107 12.46 -21.13 -7.41
CA VAL A 107 13.02 -19.94 -8.09
C VAL A 107 11.96 -19.29 -8.99
N LYS A 108 11.19 -20.09 -9.73
CA LYS A 108 10.09 -19.59 -10.55
C LYS A 108 9.00 -18.92 -9.70
N LYS A 109 8.57 -19.54 -8.61
CA LYS A 109 7.58 -18.94 -7.69
C LYS A 109 8.09 -17.65 -7.05
N LEU A 110 9.38 -17.63 -6.66
CA LEU A 110 10.02 -16.46 -6.09
C LEU A 110 10.09 -15.31 -7.12
N SER A 111 10.42 -15.61 -8.38
CA SER A 111 10.46 -14.59 -9.43
C SER A 111 9.08 -14.03 -9.75
N GLU A 112 8.06 -14.89 -9.83
CA GLU A 112 6.65 -14.51 -9.99
C GLU A 112 6.18 -13.62 -8.84
N ALA A 113 6.42 -14.02 -7.59
CA ALA A 113 6.07 -13.23 -6.41
C ALA A 113 6.80 -11.87 -6.39
N ASN A 114 8.08 -11.84 -6.77
CA ASN A 114 8.85 -10.59 -6.86
C ASN A 114 8.33 -9.67 -7.97
N GLN A 115 7.90 -10.22 -9.10
CA GLN A 115 7.26 -9.45 -10.17
C GLN A 115 5.93 -8.85 -9.70
N GLN A 116 5.10 -9.63 -9.00
CA GLN A 116 3.86 -9.17 -8.41
C GLN A 116 4.11 -8.05 -7.38
N ASN A 117 5.07 -8.22 -6.48
CA ASN A 117 5.45 -7.19 -5.51
C ASN A 117 5.88 -5.88 -6.18
N ARG A 118 6.69 -5.95 -7.25
CA ARG A 118 7.09 -4.78 -8.03
C ARG A 118 5.92 -4.13 -8.76
N PHE A 119 4.95 -4.90 -9.23
CA PHE A 119 3.74 -4.36 -9.84
C PHE A 119 2.88 -3.64 -8.79
N LEU A 120 2.62 -4.27 -7.65
CA LEU A 120 1.81 -3.70 -6.57
C LEU A 120 2.42 -2.40 -6.01
N LYS A 121 3.75 -2.36 -5.81
CA LYS A 121 4.44 -1.14 -5.38
C LYS A 121 4.25 0.02 -6.36
N ARG A 122 4.38 -0.25 -7.66
CA ARG A 122 4.16 0.77 -8.71
C ARG A 122 2.70 1.22 -8.77
N LEU A 123 1.77 0.29 -8.65
CA LEU A 123 0.34 0.60 -8.65
C LEU A 123 -0.04 1.46 -7.44
N LEU A 124 0.49 1.13 -6.26
CA LEU A 124 0.29 1.90 -5.04
C LEU A 124 0.79 3.33 -5.22
N GLN A 125 2.01 3.51 -5.73
CA GLN A 125 2.58 4.84 -5.99
C GLN A 125 1.70 5.68 -6.95
N VAL A 126 1.23 5.08 -8.05
CA VAL A 126 0.32 5.77 -8.98
C VAL A 126 -0.98 6.20 -8.29
N LYS A 127 -1.51 5.36 -7.39
CA LYS A 127 -2.74 5.69 -6.64
C LYS A 127 -2.51 6.77 -5.59
N GLU A 128 -1.35 6.80 -4.95
CA GLU A 128 -0.97 7.90 -4.05
C GLU A 128 -0.83 9.23 -4.83
N ASP A 129 -0.22 9.21 -6.01
CA ASP A 129 -0.12 10.39 -6.89
C ASP A 129 -1.49 10.89 -7.35
N GLU A 130 -2.41 9.99 -7.72
CA GLU A 130 -3.79 10.34 -8.06
C GLU A 130 -4.53 10.98 -6.87
N LEU A 131 -4.37 10.44 -5.65
CA LEU A 131 -4.95 11.03 -4.43
C LEU A 131 -4.39 12.43 -4.13
N LEU A 132 -3.10 12.63 -4.33
CA LEU A 132 -2.46 13.95 -4.22
C LEU A 132 -3.02 14.95 -5.23
N GLY A 133 -3.25 14.50 -6.47
CA GLY A 133 -3.92 15.31 -7.49
C GLY A 133 -5.32 15.74 -7.06
N PHE A 134 -6.16 14.80 -6.61
CA PHE A 134 -7.51 15.10 -6.13
C PHE A 134 -7.52 16.02 -4.92
N LYS A 135 -6.57 15.85 -3.98
CA LYS A 135 -6.41 16.75 -2.83
C LYS A 135 -6.15 18.19 -3.29
N ALA A 136 -5.24 18.38 -4.23
CA ALA A 136 -4.93 19.72 -4.75
C ALA A 136 -6.15 20.36 -5.42
N GLU A 137 -6.91 19.60 -6.21
CA GLU A 137 -8.17 20.08 -6.81
C GLU A 137 -9.23 20.44 -5.76
N LEU A 138 -9.41 19.62 -4.72
CA LEU A 138 -10.31 19.90 -3.61
C LEU A 138 -9.91 21.17 -2.85
N SER A 139 -8.62 21.36 -2.58
CA SER A 139 -8.12 22.57 -1.92
C SER A 139 -8.38 23.82 -2.76
N VAL A 140 -8.17 23.78 -4.08
CA VAL A 140 -8.49 24.91 -4.97
C VAL A 140 -9.98 25.25 -4.90
N MET A 141 -10.86 24.25 -4.98
CA MET A 141 -12.30 24.47 -4.85
C MET A 141 -12.69 25.01 -3.47
N GLU A 142 -12.05 24.57 -2.39
CA GLU A 142 -12.27 25.10 -1.05
C GLU A 142 -11.93 26.60 -0.97
N PHE A 143 -10.79 27.00 -1.54
CA PHE A 143 -10.39 28.41 -1.61
C PHE A 143 -11.37 29.26 -2.43
N GLU A 144 -11.84 28.74 -3.57
CA GLU A 144 -12.84 29.43 -4.39
C GLU A 144 -14.17 29.60 -3.64
N VAL A 145 -14.65 28.56 -2.97
CA VAL A 145 -15.86 28.61 -2.14
C VAL A 145 -15.68 29.58 -0.97
N GLN A 146 -14.49 29.62 -0.36
CA GLN A 146 -14.18 30.57 0.71
C GLN A 146 -14.18 32.02 0.22
N ALA A 147 -13.69 32.30 -1.00
CA ALA A 147 -13.79 33.63 -1.60
C ALA A 147 -15.25 34.03 -1.87
N LEU A 148 -16.06 33.10 -2.39
CA LEU A 148 -17.50 33.31 -2.59
C LEU A 148 -18.25 33.53 -1.28
N LEU A 149 -17.83 32.85 -0.20
CA LEU A 149 -18.36 33.04 1.14
C LEU A 149 -18.13 34.47 1.64
N GLY A 150 -16.92 35.00 1.50
CA GLY A 150 -16.62 36.39 1.89
C GLY A 150 -17.54 37.40 1.18
N LEU A 151 -17.74 37.23 -0.14
CA LEU A 151 -18.67 38.07 -0.91
C LEU A 151 -20.13 37.89 -0.45
N ALA A 152 -20.54 36.66 -0.15
CA ALA A 152 -21.90 36.37 0.32
C ALA A 152 -22.16 36.94 1.73
N GLU A 153 -21.16 36.92 2.61
CA GLU A 153 -21.21 37.54 3.94
C GLU A 153 -21.35 39.06 3.83
N GLU A 154 -20.56 39.70 2.98
CA GLU A 154 -20.70 41.14 2.70
C GLU A 154 -22.12 41.46 2.23
N ILE A 155 -22.62 40.74 1.21
CA ILE A 155 -23.98 40.93 0.67
C ILE A 155 -25.06 40.68 1.72
N ALA A 156 -24.86 39.73 2.63
CA ALA A 156 -25.80 39.45 3.71
C ALA A 156 -25.81 40.53 4.80
N ASN A 157 -24.69 41.26 4.97
CA ASN A 157 -24.53 42.35 5.94
C ASN A 157 -24.99 43.71 5.40
N TYR A 158 -25.11 43.89 4.09
CA TYR A 158 -25.71 45.08 3.48
C TYR A 158 -27.22 45.17 3.71
N ASP A 159 -27.77 46.38 3.56
CA ASP A 159 -29.22 46.60 3.60
C ASP A 159 -29.94 45.72 2.57
N ILE A 160 -31.00 45.06 3.02
CA ILE A 160 -31.77 44.15 2.17
C ILE A 160 -32.45 44.98 1.06
N PRO A 161 -32.15 44.73 -0.23
CA PRO A 161 -32.77 45.45 -1.33
C PRO A 161 -34.30 45.28 -1.32
N ASP A 162 -35.01 46.35 -1.66
CA ASP A 162 -36.47 46.32 -1.81
C ASP A 162 -36.90 45.26 -2.84
N GLY A 163 -37.89 44.45 -2.47
CA GLY A 163 -38.35 43.33 -3.29
C GLY A 163 -37.52 42.05 -3.17
N SER A 164 -36.55 41.98 -2.24
CA SER A 164 -35.77 40.76 -1.99
C SER A 164 -36.68 39.56 -1.66
N ARG A 165 -36.51 38.48 -2.43
CA ARG A 165 -37.23 37.23 -2.23
C ARG A 165 -36.83 36.56 -0.92
N LYS A 166 -37.81 35.93 -0.27
CA LYS A 166 -37.58 35.00 0.84
C LYS A 166 -37.68 33.54 0.39
N ILE A 167 -36.85 32.69 0.97
CA ILE A 167 -36.84 31.24 0.80
C ILE A 167 -36.89 30.65 2.22
N ASN A 168 -37.93 29.87 2.53
CA ASN A 168 -38.16 29.29 3.86
C ASN A 168 -38.08 30.34 5.00
N GLY A 169 -38.62 31.53 4.77
CA GLY A 169 -38.64 32.63 5.74
C GLY A 169 -37.33 33.43 5.85
N LYS A 170 -36.23 33.00 5.23
CA LYS A 170 -34.95 33.73 5.18
C LYS A 170 -34.80 34.51 3.87
N TYR A 171 -34.11 35.64 3.89
CA TYR A 171 -33.80 36.37 2.67
C TYR A 171 -32.83 35.60 1.78
N ILE A 172 -32.93 35.75 0.46
CA ILE A 172 -32.13 35.00 -0.51
C ILE A 172 -30.62 35.13 -0.27
N GLN A 173 -30.15 36.30 0.17
CA GLN A 173 -28.77 36.58 0.53
C GLN A 173 -28.29 35.67 1.68
N SER A 174 -29.01 35.71 2.80
CA SER A 174 -28.73 34.85 3.96
C SER A 174 -28.88 33.35 3.64
N HIS A 175 -29.79 32.99 2.73
CA HIS A 175 -29.96 31.60 2.31
C HIS A 175 -28.77 31.12 1.47
N LEU A 176 -28.23 31.97 0.59
CA LEU A 176 -27.03 31.68 -0.20
C LEU A 176 -25.82 31.45 0.71
N LEU A 177 -25.60 32.35 1.67
CA LEU A 177 -24.52 32.24 2.65
C LEU A 177 -24.54 30.87 3.36
N LEU A 178 -25.68 30.50 3.95
CA LEU A 178 -25.85 29.20 4.63
C LEU A 178 -25.61 28.00 3.71
N LYS A 179 -25.96 28.10 2.42
CA LYS A 179 -25.72 27.04 1.45
C LYS A 179 -24.24 26.89 1.13
N LEU A 180 -23.53 28.01 0.96
CA LEU A 180 -22.09 28.01 0.73
C LEU A 180 -21.32 27.50 1.96
N GLU A 181 -21.71 27.87 3.17
CA GLU A 181 -21.11 27.36 4.41
C GLU A 181 -21.23 25.84 4.50
N ALA A 182 -22.40 25.30 4.12
CA ALA A 182 -22.62 23.86 4.08
C ALA A 182 -21.76 23.16 3.03
N VAL A 183 -21.46 23.81 1.90
CA VAL A 183 -20.56 23.27 0.87
C VAL A 183 -19.11 23.32 1.35
N GLN A 184 -18.66 24.45 1.92
CA GLN A 184 -17.31 24.59 2.48
C GLN A 184 -17.06 23.53 3.55
N LYS A 185 -18.01 23.31 4.46
CA LYS A 185 -17.89 22.28 5.50
C LYS A 185 -17.70 20.88 4.92
N ARG A 186 -18.44 20.53 3.85
CA ARG A 186 -18.30 19.23 3.18
C ARG A 186 -16.95 19.08 2.49
N LEU A 187 -16.44 20.15 1.88
CA LEU A 187 -15.11 20.14 1.26
C LEU A 187 -14.01 19.97 2.32
N ALA A 188 -14.10 20.69 3.44
CA ALA A 188 -13.17 20.54 4.56
C ALA A 188 -13.19 19.13 5.15
N GLU A 189 -14.37 18.50 5.29
CA GLU A 189 -14.51 17.10 5.71
C GLU A 189 -13.84 16.14 4.71
N GLN A 190 -14.04 16.34 3.40
CA GLN A 190 -13.41 15.52 2.36
C GLN A 190 -11.88 15.67 2.33
N ILE A 191 -11.36 16.88 2.48
CA ILE A 191 -9.91 17.14 2.55
C ILE A 191 -9.32 16.41 3.76
N LYS A 192 -9.97 16.49 4.92
CA LYS A 192 -9.56 15.76 6.13
C LYS A 192 -9.54 14.25 5.93
N ASP A 193 -10.54 13.69 5.24
CA ASP A 193 -10.58 12.26 4.94
C ASP A 193 -9.43 11.84 4.02
N VAL A 194 -9.07 12.69 3.03
CA VAL A 194 -7.91 12.46 2.16
C VAL A 194 -6.60 12.57 2.95
N ASP A 195 -6.48 13.54 3.85
CA ASP A 195 -5.31 13.68 4.74
C ASP A 195 -5.11 12.45 5.62
N ALA A 196 -6.18 11.90 6.18
CA ALA A 196 -6.14 10.68 6.98
C ALA A 196 -5.77 9.43 6.14
N ALA A 197 -6.09 9.43 4.85
CA ALA A 197 -5.74 8.35 3.94
C ALA A 197 -4.30 8.46 3.42
N GLN A 198 -3.72 9.66 3.42
CA GLN A 198 -2.39 9.94 2.90
C GLN A 198 -1.30 9.30 3.79
N SER A 199 -0.35 8.61 3.16
CA SER A 199 0.87 8.14 3.81
C SER A 199 1.85 9.31 3.96
N GLN A 200 2.47 9.42 5.14
CA GLN A 200 3.46 10.43 5.47
C GLN A 200 4.82 9.81 5.74
N GLU A 201 5.86 10.56 5.40
CA GLU A 201 7.25 10.18 5.65
C GLU A 201 7.59 10.44 7.12
N VAL A 202 7.84 9.38 7.88
CA VAL A 202 8.17 9.42 9.30
C VAL A 202 9.63 9.00 9.49
N HIS A 203 10.45 9.94 9.94
CA HIS A 203 11.84 9.68 10.26
C HIS A 203 11.98 9.13 11.68
N LEU A 204 12.58 7.95 11.79
CA LEU A 204 12.91 7.32 13.05
C LEU A 204 14.41 7.27 13.26
N PHE A 205 14.82 7.43 14.50
CA PHE A 205 16.22 7.33 14.89
C PHE A 205 16.40 6.53 16.17
N TRP A 206 17.55 5.87 16.28
CA TRP A 206 18.00 5.17 17.47
C TRP A 206 19.46 5.50 17.72
N HIS A 207 19.81 5.81 18.96
CA HIS A 207 21.17 6.15 19.36
C HIS A 207 21.76 5.03 20.21
N GLY A 208 22.98 4.59 19.88
CA GLY A 208 23.70 3.64 20.71
C GLY A 208 24.82 2.92 19.98
N VAL A 209 25.44 1.97 20.68
CA VAL A 209 26.45 1.08 20.12
C VAL A 209 25.74 -0.21 19.71
N ALA A 210 25.69 -0.46 18.41
CA ALA A 210 25.09 -1.65 17.82
C ALA A 210 25.77 -1.95 16.48
N GLU A 211 25.68 -3.19 16.01
CA GLU A 211 26.10 -3.59 14.67
C GLU A 211 24.93 -3.49 13.68
N SER A 212 23.75 -3.96 14.09
CA SER A 212 22.53 -3.91 13.28
C SER A 212 21.32 -3.52 14.13
N VAL A 213 20.54 -2.57 13.61
CA VAL A 213 19.28 -2.14 14.23
C VAL A 213 18.15 -2.30 13.22
N GLN A 214 17.07 -2.95 13.66
CA GLN A 214 15.82 -3.04 12.92
C GLN A 214 14.68 -2.46 13.74
N VAL A 215 13.75 -1.78 13.09
CA VAL A 215 12.50 -1.33 13.71
C VAL A 215 11.36 -2.27 13.31
N MET A 216 10.61 -2.71 14.31
CA MET A 216 9.42 -3.55 14.17
C MET A 216 8.23 -2.80 14.76
N GLY A 217 7.03 -3.01 14.24
CA GLY A 217 5.86 -2.37 14.84
C GLY A 217 4.51 -2.88 14.38
N SER A 218 3.46 -2.31 14.96
CA SER A 218 2.07 -2.64 14.66
C SER A 218 1.67 -2.28 13.23
N PHE A 219 2.37 -1.35 12.58
CA PHE A 219 2.10 -0.91 11.21
C PHE A 219 2.19 -2.03 10.17
N ASN A 220 2.95 -3.09 10.44
CA ASN A 220 3.03 -4.29 9.59
C ASN A 220 2.70 -5.58 10.34
N GLY A 221 2.00 -5.46 11.49
CA GLY A 221 1.64 -6.60 12.33
C GLY A 221 2.83 -7.36 12.91
N TRP A 222 3.94 -6.68 13.19
CA TRP A 222 5.15 -7.28 13.79
C TRP A 222 5.81 -8.38 12.95
N SER A 223 5.62 -8.35 11.62
CA SER A 223 6.02 -9.45 10.73
C SER A 223 7.36 -9.22 10.03
N GLN A 224 7.66 -7.99 9.62
CA GLN A 224 8.93 -7.62 8.98
C GLN A 224 9.62 -6.50 9.78
N GLY A 225 10.94 -6.58 9.91
CA GLY A 225 11.74 -5.49 10.45
C GLY A 225 12.22 -4.60 9.32
N GLU A 226 12.17 -3.28 9.51
CA GLU A 226 12.85 -2.34 8.61
C GLU A 226 14.25 -2.06 9.14
N HIS A 227 15.28 -2.28 8.31
CA HIS A 227 16.65 -2.01 8.70
C HIS A 227 16.92 -0.51 8.78
N MET A 228 17.67 -0.11 9.82
CA MET A 228 18.11 1.27 9.99
C MET A 228 19.52 1.44 9.44
N SER A 229 19.74 2.57 8.76
CA SER A 229 21.04 2.94 8.22
C SER A 229 21.93 3.52 9.33
N PRO A 230 23.15 3.01 9.55
CA PRO A 230 24.09 3.56 10.52
C PRO A 230 24.71 4.86 9.98
N GLU A 231 24.66 5.90 10.80
CA GLU A 231 25.30 7.19 10.63
C GLU A 231 26.34 7.35 11.75
N TYR A 232 27.62 7.30 11.38
CA TYR A 232 28.73 7.37 12.33
C TYR A 232 28.93 8.80 12.82
N THR A 233 28.54 9.06 14.06
CA THR A 233 28.93 10.29 14.77
C THR A 233 30.15 9.99 15.63
N CYS A 234 31.09 10.93 15.77
CA CYS A 234 32.40 10.74 16.45
C CYS A 234 32.35 10.10 17.85
N SER A 235 31.20 10.07 18.54
CA SER A 235 31.04 9.54 19.89
C SER A 235 30.00 8.41 20.04
N TYR A 236 29.06 8.26 19.10
CA TYR A 236 28.03 7.20 19.10
C TYR A 236 27.49 6.97 17.69
N THR A 237 26.97 5.77 17.41
CA THR A 237 26.32 5.49 16.13
C THR A 237 24.86 5.91 16.21
N LYS A 238 24.43 6.74 15.26
CA LYS A 238 23.02 7.10 15.08
C LYS A 238 22.46 6.23 13.97
N PHE A 239 21.44 5.44 14.26
CA PHE A 239 20.74 4.66 13.27
C PHE A 239 19.50 5.43 12.83
N SER A 240 19.28 5.59 11.52
CA SER A 240 18.13 6.31 10.98
C SER A 240 17.38 5.47 9.95
N THR A 241 16.05 5.62 9.91
CA THR A 241 15.22 5.05 8.85
C THR A 241 14.02 5.94 8.59
N THR A 242 13.43 5.72 7.43
CA THR A 242 12.26 6.44 6.96
C THR A 242 11.13 5.45 6.73
N LEU A 243 9.99 5.66 7.36
CA LEU A 243 8.79 4.84 7.17
C LEU A 243 7.67 5.66 6.52
N MET A 244 6.93 5.05 5.60
CA MET A 244 5.70 5.64 5.03
C MET A 244 4.49 5.14 5.83
N LEU A 245 3.97 5.96 6.73
CA LEU A 245 2.89 5.61 7.65
C LEU A 245 1.71 6.57 7.50
N ARG A 246 0.49 6.07 7.65
CA ARG A 246 -0.70 6.94 7.71
C ARG A 246 -0.79 7.62 9.09
N PRO A 247 -1.49 8.77 9.21
CA PRO A 247 -1.80 9.35 10.51
C PRO A 247 -2.45 8.32 11.44
N GLY A 248 -1.92 8.21 12.65
CA GLY A 248 -2.32 7.15 13.57
C GLY A 248 -1.35 6.91 14.72
N ARG A 249 -1.74 5.95 15.55
CA ARG A 249 -0.96 5.52 16.72
C ARG A 249 -0.38 4.14 16.43
N TYR A 250 0.94 4.05 16.48
CA TYR A 250 1.68 2.82 16.20
C TYR A 250 2.52 2.42 17.41
N GLU A 251 2.55 1.13 17.68
CA GLU A 251 3.47 0.56 18.65
C GLU A 251 4.70 0.09 17.89
N ILE A 252 5.88 0.47 18.36
CA ILE A 252 7.16 0.09 17.74
C ILE A 252 8.12 -0.46 18.79
N LYS A 253 9.08 -1.27 18.34
CA LYS A 253 10.18 -1.76 19.17
C LYS A 253 11.41 -1.96 18.29
N PHE A 254 12.59 -1.77 18.88
CA PHE A 254 13.86 -1.91 18.18
C PHE A 254 14.46 -3.28 18.48
N LEU A 255 14.90 -3.96 17.42
CA LEU A 255 15.69 -5.16 17.50
C LEU A 255 17.15 -4.78 17.24
N VAL A 256 17.95 -4.77 18.29
CA VAL A 256 19.35 -4.31 18.30
C VAL A 256 20.23 -5.53 18.52
N ASP A 257 21.01 -5.93 17.51
CA ASP A 257 21.88 -7.12 17.55
C ASP A 257 21.15 -8.40 18.01
N GLY A 258 19.86 -8.52 17.67
CA GLY A 258 19.01 -9.64 18.06
C GLY A 258 18.32 -9.51 19.42
N GLU A 259 18.57 -8.43 20.17
CA GLU A 259 17.91 -8.13 21.44
C GLU A 259 16.83 -7.06 21.30
N TRP A 260 15.69 -7.27 21.95
CA TRP A 260 14.61 -6.29 21.98
C TRP A 260 14.93 -5.13 22.93
N LYS A 261 15.03 -3.92 22.38
CA LYS A 261 15.30 -2.69 23.13
C LYS A 261 14.22 -1.65 22.92
N LEU A 262 13.98 -0.87 23.96
CA LEU A 262 13.14 0.33 23.92
C LEU A 262 14.04 1.54 23.72
N SER A 263 13.60 2.46 22.87
CA SER A 263 14.24 3.76 22.74
C SER A 263 13.77 4.69 23.86
N THR A 264 14.68 5.50 24.40
CA THR A 264 14.37 6.54 25.40
C THR A 264 13.76 7.79 24.75
N GLU A 265 13.85 7.91 23.44
CA GLU A 265 13.40 9.07 22.66
C GLU A 265 11.88 9.06 22.40
N PHE A 266 11.26 7.89 22.55
CA PHE A 266 9.83 7.70 22.29
C PHE A 266 9.09 7.36 23.58
N PRO A 267 7.88 7.91 23.80
CA PRO A 267 7.02 7.49 24.90
C PRO A 267 6.82 5.97 24.89
N THR A 268 6.60 5.37 26.06
CA THR A 268 6.33 3.93 26.15
C THR A 268 4.88 3.66 26.50
N VAL A 269 4.37 2.52 26.03
CA VAL A 269 3.01 2.02 26.29
C VAL A 269 3.07 0.54 26.63
N GLY A 270 2.16 0.08 27.51
CA GLY A 270 2.12 -1.29 28.01
C GLY A 270 2.86 -1.49 29.33
N GLU A 271 2.83 -2.72 29.84
CA GLU A 271 3.42 -3.09 31.12
C GLU A 271 4.33 -4.32 30.99
N GLY A 272 5.48 -4.29 31.70
CA GLY A 272 6.41 -5.40 31.79
C GLY A 272 7.03 -5.79 30.44
N MET A 273 6.93 -7.07 30.07
CA MET A 273 7.53 -7.62 28.85
C MET A 273 6.86 -7.15 27.56
N MET A 274 5.61 -6.68 27.65
CA MET A 274 4.83 -6.16 26.52
C MET A 274 4.99 -4.64 26.36
N GLN A 275 5.93 -4.03 27.08
CA GLN A 275 6.24 -2.62 26.92
C GLN A 275 6.83 -2.37 25.53
N ASN A 276 6.25 -1.40 24.83
CA ASN A 276 6.60 -0.97 23.48
C ASN A 276 6.77 0.56 23.45
N ASN A 277 7.45 1.09 22.44
CA ASN A 277 7.48 2.52 22.17
C ASN A 277 6.20 2.92 21.39
N LEU A 278 5.69 4.11 21.67
CA LEU A 278 4.52 4.69 20.99
C LEU A 278 5.01 5.73 19.98
N LEU A 279 4.66 5.50 18.72
CA LEU A 279 4.85 6.44 17.62
C LEU A 279 3.49 7.03 17.24
N ILE A 280 3.39 8.36 17.27
CA ILE A 280 2.20 9.09 16.85
C ILE A 280 2.55 9.82 15.56
N VAL A 281 1.76 9.56 14.52
CA VAL A 281 1.85 10.24 13.23
C VAL A 281 0.63 11.15 13.13
N GLU A 282 0.88 12.45 12.98
CA GLU A 282 -0.17 13.49 12.94
C GLU A 282 -0.74 13.72 11.54
#